data_AF-A0A5K7ZT98-F1
#
_entry.id   AF-A0A5K7ZT98-F1
#
_cell.length_a   1.000
_cell.length_b   1.000
_cell.length_c   1.000
_cell.angle_alpha   90.00
_cell.angle_beta   90.00
_cell.angle_gamma   90.00
#
_symmetry.space_group_name_H-M   'P 1'
#
loop_
_entity.id
_entity.type
_entity.pdbx_description
1 polymer ?
#
loop_
_entity_poly.entity_id
_entity_poly.type
_entity_poly.pdbx_seq_one_letter_code
_entity_poly.pdbx_strand_id
1 'polypeptide(L)'
;MTKNKMALKPYLEAIEKHCEPFSKAELVSILIHLAKEMPVGERTTFLDKLIAYSPANDAIHAEPNVDEGIFDEIQALKEDIEERIDSLDSGSYWEDYDDYYDDEPDTVSDEQIDELLAFFDEADRCFLDGQLEMARKIYRQLFEMIEESEDITFYLPKRTERFDLKEARARYARCVYDMSKKKDRLEKMMDAIDLQASISDRILDLDNERYPMLQDVINAKTGTLENWNLFLKQWDAALKKHTTNRAATLQLEVVGFLKGTQGVAELARRWGEKQPRGALYWIQWLMENEEWQSATDACMETLEMLPGGTFREQAAGYLIEAGKHLERKDYLLTGKRESLLSSPDESNLLAFIDEASRQNVRQKELDGLKPFFSKNQSAHYGEDTLYTKFLLVAGDVKTVFAREKRETKAIGWTYGKAGVVFGSMLYLVCDKSEQAAIINTVLKKYADQTDGYSFDRNFLKRHFAVGFSIIFNTRRAERGFWLP
;
A
#
# COMPACT_ATOMS: atom_id res chain seq x y z
N MET A 1 1.73 -11.19 2.96
CA MET A 1 2.97 -11.22 2.18
C MET A 1 2.65 -10.56 0.86
N THR A 2 3.05 -9.31 0.67
CA THR A 2 2.95 -8.64 -0.63
C THR A 2 3.86 -9.41 -1.59
N LYS A 3 3.29 -10.04 -2.61
CA LYS A 3 4.08 -10.63 -3.70
C LYS A 3 4.83 -9.47 -4.34
N ASN A 4 6.17 -9.55 -4.31
CA ASN A 4 7.02 -8.56 -4.95
C ASN A 4 6.82 -8.70 -6.48
N LYS A 5 5.93 -7.89 -7.06
CA LYS A 5 5.63 -7.90 -8.49
C LYS A 5 6.81 -7.27 -9.24
N MET A 6 7.46 -8.05 -10.10
CA MET A 6 8.58 -7.56 -10.90
C MET A 6 8.07 -7.06 -12.25
N ALA A 7 8.39 -5.80 -12.60
CA ALA A 7 8.02 -5.24 -13.90
C ALA A 7 8.69 -6.00 -15.07
N LEU A 8 8.11 -5.90 -16.27
CA LEU A 8 8.55 -6.68 -17.43
C LEU A 8 10.03 -6.53 -17.76
N LYS A 9 10.54 -5.29 -17.89
CA LYS A 9 11.95 -5.04 -18.23
C LYS A 9 12.92 -5.67 -17.24
N PRO A 10 12.88 -5.38 -15.91
CA PRO A 10 13.81 -5.99 -14.97
C PRO A 10 13.66 -7.52 -14.90
N TYR A 11 12.45 -8.06 -15.13
CA TYR A 11 12.23 -9.50 -15.25
C TYR A 11 12.99 -10.11 -16.45
N LEU A 12 12.85 -9.51 -17.63
CA LEU A 12 13.52 -9.97 -18.84
C LEU A 12 15.05 -9.83 -18.73
N GLU A 13 15.54 -8.72 -18.18
CA GLU A 13 16.98 -8.50 -17.94
C GLU A 13 17.56 -9.51 -16.93
N ALA A 14 16.79 -9.88 -15.90
CA ALA A 14 17.19 -10.91 -14.94
C ALA A 14 17.27 -12.29 -15.59
N ILE A 15 16.31 -12.64 -16.47
CA ILE A 15 16.34 -13.88 -17.25
C ILE A 15 17.55 -13.89 -18.19
N GLU A 16 17.79 -12.80 -18.92
CA GLU A 16 18.91 -12.70 -19.85
C GLU A 16 20.25 -12.90 -19.12
N LYS A 17 20.45 -12.19 -18.00
CA LYS A 17 21.64 -12.34 -17.15
C LYS A 17 21.80 -13.75 -16.58
N HIS A 18 20.70 -14.42 -16.23
CA HIS A 18 20.74 -15.80 -15.75
C HIS A 18 21.11 -16.77 -16.86
N CYS A 19 20.65 -16.51 -18.08
CA CYS A 19 20.88 -17.36 -19.25
C CYS A 19 22.26 -17.17 -19.88
N GLU A 20 22.88 -15.98 -19.74
CA GLU A 20 24.16 -15.61 -20.35
C GLU A 20 25.31 -16.63 -20.15
N PRO A 21 25.48 -17.28 -18.97
CA PRO A 21 26.57 -18.23 -18.75
C PRO A 21 26.35 -19.61 -19.41
N PHE A 22 25.13 -19.93 -19.85
CA PHE A 22 24.80 -21.25 -20.37
C PHE A 22 25.15 -21.41 -21.84
N SER A 23 25.71 -22.56 -22.20
CA SER A 23 25.86 -22.99 -23.58
C SER A 23 24.51 -23.32 -24.21
N LYS A 24 24.46 -23.35 -25.55
CA LYS A 24 23.26 -23.76 -26.31
C LYS A 24 22.71 -25.12 -25.88
N ALA A 25 23.59 -26.08 -25.56
CA ALA A 25 23.17 -27.41 -25.12
C ALA A 25 22.51 -27.36 -23.72
N GLU A 26 23.03 -26.53 -22.83
CA GLU A 26 22.46 -26.32 -21.50
C GLU A 26 21.12 -25.61 -21.58
N LEU A 27 20.97 -24.59 -22.43
CA LEU A 27 19.68 -23.92 -22.67
C LEU A 27 18.62 -24.88 -23.24
N VAL A 28 19.00 -25.75 -24.19
CA VAL A 28 18.11 -26.81 -24.68
C VAL A 28 17.73 -27.77 -23.56
N SER A 29 18.68 -28.15 -22.70
CA SER A 29 18.40 -29.00 -21.55
C SER A 29 17.43 -28.34 -20.56
N ILE A 30 17.56 -27.02 -20.33
CA ILE A 30 16.63 -26.25 -19.49
C ILE A 30 15.23 -26.25 -20.11
N LEU A 31 15.09 -25.93 -21.40
CA LEU A 31 13.80 -25.95 -22.10
C LEU A 31 13.14 -27.34 -22.07
N ILE A 32 13.92 -28.41 -22.24
CA ILE A 32 13.43 -29.79 -22.10
C ILE A 32 12.98 -30.07 -20.66
N HIS A 33 13.69 -29.55 -19.66
CA HIS A 33 13.30 -29.71 -18.25
C HIS A 33 11.97 -29.01 -17.98
N LEU A 34 11.80 -27.76 -18.44
CA LEU A 34 10.54 -27.03 -18.36
C LEU A 34 9.40 -27.79 -19.05
N ALA A 35 9.65 -28.33 -20.25
CA ALA A 35 8.66 -29.13 -20.98
C ALA A 35 8.25 -30.41 -20.24
N LYS A 36 9.14 -31.02 -19.44
CA LYS A 36 8.83 -32.21 -18.63
C LYS A 36 7.90 -31.92 -17.47
N GLU A 37 7.89 -30.68 -16.97
CA GLU A 37 7.01 -30.25 -15.87
C GLU A 37 5.60 -29.89 -16.36
N MET A 38 5.38 -29.80 -17.68
CA MET A 38 4.09 -29.43 -18.24
C MET A 38 3.00 -30.51 -18.06
N PRO A 39 1.84 -30.15 -17.51
CA PRO A 39 0.66 -31.01 -17.46
C PRO A 39 0.29 -31.52 -18.87
N VAL A 40 -0.27 -32.73 -18.95
CA VAL A 40 -0.58 -33.39 -20.23
C VAL A 40 -1.42 -32.49 -21.16
N GLY A 41 -2.37 -31.73 -20.60
CA GLY A 41 -3.24 -30.82 -21.35
C GLY A 41 -2.55 -29.57 -21.91
N GLU A 42 -1.39 -29.16 -21.40
CA GLU A 42 -0.69 -27.92 -21.77
C GLU A 42 0.50 -28.16 -22.73
N ARG A 43 0.86 -29.43 -22.97
CA ARG A 43 2.05 -29.79 -23.76
C ARG A 43 1.99 -29.30 -25.20
N THR A 44 0.82 -29.37 -25.84
CA THR A 44 0.60 -28.87 -27.21
C THR A 44 0.79 -27.36 -27.24
N THR A 45 0.14 -26.63 -26.33
CA THR A 45 0.27 -25.16 -26.20
C THR A 45 1.71 -24.72 -25.94
N PHE A 46 2.45 -25.43 -25.08
CA PHE A 46 3.87 -25.14 -24.84
C PHE A 46 4.71 -25.33 -26.10
N LEU A 47 4.50 -26.42 -26.83
CA LEU A 47 5.22 -26.71 -28.07
C LEU A 47 4.89 -25.68 -29.16
N ASP A 48 3.62 -25.31 -29.32
CA ASP A 48 3.18 -24.33 -30.30
C ASP A 48 3.82 -22.96 -30.02
N LYS A 49 3.87 -22.53 -28.76
CA LYS A 49 4.59 -21.31 -28.34
C LYS A 49 6.06 -21.37 -28.72
N LEU A 50 6.74 -22.48 -28.41
CA LEU A 50 8.18 -22.63 -28.68
C LEU A 50 8.49 -22.63 -30.19
N ILE A 51 7.60 -23.19 -31.00
CA ILE A 51 7.68 -23.14 -32.47
C ILE A 51 7.46 -21.71 -32.97
N ALA A 52 6.46 -20.99 -32.44
CA ALA A 52 6.15 -19.63 -32.83
C ALA A 52 7.30 -18.65 -32.55
N TYR A 53 8.10 -18.89 -31.51
CA TYR A 53 9.29 -18.09 -31.20
C TYR A 53 10.56 -18.51 -31.96
N SER A 54 10.48 -19.51 -32.84
CA SER A 54 11.64 -20.03 -33.56
C SER A 54 11.93 -19.20 -34.83
N PRO A 55 13.13 -18.60 -34.97
CA PRO A 55 13.49 -17.84 -36.17
C PRO A 55 13.59 -18.71 -37.44
N ALA A 56 13.58 -20.04 -37.31
CA ALA A 56 13.50 -20.94 -38.46
C ALA A 56 12.13 -20.90 -39.18
N ASN A 57 11.13 -20.30 -38.54
CA ASN A 57 9.76 -20.21 -39.02
C ASN A 57 9.36 -18.80 -39.49
N ASP A 58 10.32 -17.86 -39.54
CA ASP A 58 10.14 -16.46 -40.00
C ASP A 58 9.52 -16.35 -41.42
N ALA A 59 9.52 -17.43 -42.21
CA ALA A 59 8.93 -17.46 -43.54
C ALA A 59 7.42 -17.83 -43.56
N ILE A 60 6.82 -18.25 -42.45
CA ILE A 60 5.42 -18.73 -42.38
C ILE A 60 4.56 -17.89 -41.42
N HIS A 61 5.17 -17.05 -40.59
CA HIS A 61 4.42 -16.11 -39.77
C HIS A 61 3.96 -14.93 -40.63
N ALA A 62 2.79 -15.11 -41.26
CA ALA A 62 1.89 -13.97 -41.43
C ALA A 62 1.80 -13.31 -40.05
N GLU A 63 2.09 -12.00 -39.97
CA GLU A 63 1.75 -11.21 -38.79
C GLU A 63 0.34 -11.65 -38.36
N PRO A 64 0.12 -12.07 -37.11
CA PRO A 64 -1.24 -12.24 -36.62
C PRO A 64 -1.84 -10.84 -36.74
N ASN A 65 -2.57 -10.64 -37.84
CA ASN A 65 -3.30 -9.42 -38.06
C ASN A 65 -4.42 -9.55 -37.05
N VAL A 66 -4.27 -8.85 -35.94
CA VAL A 66 -5.33 -8.67 -34.97
C VAL A 66 -6.55 -8.30 -35.79
N ASP A 67 -7.59 -9.11 -35.67
CA ASP A 67 -8.79 -8.91 -36.46
C ASP A 67 -9.29 -7.50 -36.19
N GLU A 68 -9.53 -6.70 -37.23
CA GLU A 68 -10.16 -5.38 -37.05
C GLU A 68 -11.52 -5.54 -36.33
N GLY A 69 -12.11 -6.74 -36.38
CA GLY A 69 -13.28 -7.14 -35.58
C GLY A 69 -13.12 -7.03 -34.07
N ILE A 70 -11.91 -6.97 -33.50
CA ILE A 70 -11.73 -6.78 -32.05
C ILE A 70 -12.37 -5.47 -31.56
N PHE A 71 -12.37 -4.42 -32.40
CA PHE A 71 -12.98 -3.15 -32.01
C PHE A 71 -14.51 -3.24 -32.01
N ASP A 72 -15.08 -4.06 -32.89
CA ASP A 72 -16.51 -4.34 -32.91
C ASP A 72 -16.90 -5.20 -31.70
N GLU A 73 -16.04 -6.15 -31.29
CA GLU A 73 -16.23 -6.98 -30.08
C GLU A 73 -16.14 -6.14 -28.79
N ILE A 74 -15.14 -5.26 -28.67
CA ILE A 74 -15.02 -4.33 -27.52
C ILE A 74 -16.24 -3.41 -27.45
N GLN A 75 -16.70 -2.90 -28.60
CA GLN A 75 -17.89 -2.06 -28.67
C GLN A 75 -19.16 -2.84 -28.30
N ALA A 76 -19.28 -4.10 -28.73
CA ALA A 76 -20.40 -4.97 -28.35
C ALA A 76 -20.42 -5.24 -26.83
N LEU A 77 -19.26 -5.48 -26.21
CA LEU A 77 -19.15 -5.62 -24.76
C LEU A 77 -19.57 -4.33 -24.04
N LYS A 78 -19.17 -3.17 -24.56
CA LYS A 78 -19.59 -1.88 -24.00
C LYS A 78 -21.12 -1.73 -24.03
N GLU A 79 -21.74 -2.04 -25.17
CA GLU A 79 -23.20 -1.98 -25.33
C GLU A 79 -23.94 -2.97 -24.40
N ASP A 80 -23.40 -4.17 -24.21
CA ASP A 80 -23.94 -5.18 -23.29
C ASP A 80 -23.88 -4.74 -21.81
N ILE A 81 -22.79 -4.07 -21.40
CA ILE A 81 -22.67 -3.47 -20.07
C ILE A 81 -23.69 -2.33 -19.88
N GLU A 82 -23.84 -1.45 -20.87
CA GLU A 82 -24.82 -0.35 -20.84
C GLU A 82 -26.26 -0.87 -20.78
N GLU A 83 -26.60 -1.90 -21.56
CA GLU A 83 -27.93 -2.54 -21.53
C GLU A 83 -28.23 -3.15 -20.15
N ARG A 84 -27.24 -3.77 -19.51
CA ARG A 84 -27.37 -4.29 -18.15
C ARG A 84 -27.66 -3.17 -17.14
N ILE A 85 -26.89 -2.08 -17.19
CA ILE A 85 -27.08 -0.91 -16.31
C ILE A 85 -28.51 -0.35 -16.49
N ASP A 86 -28.94 -0.15 -17.73
CA ASP A 86 -30.29 0.35 -18.04
C ASP A 86 -31.38 -0.62 -17.56
N SER A 87 -31.15 -1.93 -17.63
CA SER A 87 -32.10 -2.95 -17.14
C SER A 87 -32.25 -2.90 -15.61
N LEU A 88 -31.15 -2.67 -14.88
CA LEU A 88 -31.15 -2.50 -13.44
C LEU A 88 -31.85 -1.21 -13.02
N ASP A 89 -31.52 -0.08 -13.66
CA ASP A 89 -32.10 1.24 -13.37
C ASP A 89 -33.60 1.33 -13.70
N SER A 90 -34.02 0.67 -14.79
CA SER A 90 -35.44 0.62 -15.19
C SER A 90 -36.27 -0.34 -14.34
N GLY A 91 -35.63 -1.21 -13.57
CA GLY A 91 -36.27 -2.29 -12.81
C GLY A 91 -36.76 -3.46 -13.65
N SER A 92 -36.53 -3.44 -14.98
CA SER A 92 -36.91 -4.51 -15.90
C SER A 92 -36.14 -5.81 -15.62
N TYR A 93 -34.95 -5.71 -15.03
CA TYR A 93 -34.17 -6.86 -14.55
C TYR A 93 -34.96 -7.74 -13.56
N TRP A 94 -35.86 -7.13 -12.77
CA TRP A 94 -36.60 -7.80 -11.71
C TRP A 94 -37.95 -8.35 -12.16
N GLU A 95 -38.43 -8.02 -13.36
CA GLU A 95 -39.76 -8.46 -13.83
C GLU A 95 -39.85 -9.97 -14.04
N ASP A 96 -38.69 -10.65 -14.19
CA ASP A 96 -38.59 -12.10 -14.39
C ASP A 96 -38.16 -12.89 -13.13
N TYR A 97 -37.85 -12.22 -12.01
CA TYR A 97 -37.38 -12.86 -10.78
C TYR A 97 -38.36 -12.67 -9.61
N ASP A 98 -39.11 -13.71 -9.29
CA ASP A 98 -40.05 -13.78 -8.16
C ASP A 98 -39.37 -13.83 -6.76
N ASP A 99 -38.03 -13.74 -6.69
CA ASP A 99 -37.26 -14.07 -5.48
C ASP A 99 -36.60 -12.83 -4.84
N TYR A 100 -36.98 -12.56 -3.59
CA TYR A 100 -36.48 -11.48 -2.73
C TYR A 100 -35.08 -11.81 -2.21
N TYR A 101 -34.04 -11.65 -3.05
CA TYR A 101 -32.68 -11.51 -2.53
C TYR A 101 -32.44 -10.03 -2.18
N ASP A 102 -31.93 -9.79 -0.96
CA ASP A 102 -31.68 -8.46 -0.37
C ASP A 102 -30.44 -7.76 -0.97
N ASP A 103 -29.74 -8.39 -1.92
CA ASP A 103 -28.51 -7.89 -2.52
C ASP A 103 -28.81 -7.27 -3.90
N GLU A 104 -28.52 -5.97 -4.05
CA GLU A 104 -28.57 -5.27 -5.34
C GLU A 104 -27.57 -5.93 -6.32
N PRO A 105 -27.95 -6.25 -7.57
CA PRO A 105 -27.07 -6.89 -8.53
C PRO A 105 -25.96 -5.94 -8.93
N ASP A 106 -24.76 -6.48 -9.14
CA ASP A 106 -23.65 -5.71 -9.67
C ASP A 106 -23.96 -5.17 -11.07
N THR A 107 -23.53 -3.94 -11.34
CA THR A 107 -23.76 -3.27 -12.64
C THR A 107 -22.99 -3.92 -13.78
N VAL A 108 -21.96 -4.71 -13.45
CA VAL A 108 -21.15 -5.49 -14.40
C VAL A 108 -21.11 -6.94 -13.94
N SER A 109 -21.37 -7.88 -14.85
CA SER A 109 -21.32 -9.30 -14.53
C SER A 109 -19.89 -9.85 -14.49
N ASP A 110 -19.75 -11.01 -13.87
CA ASP A 110 -18.50 -11.76 -13.84
C ASP A 110 -18.01 -12.14 -15.25
N GLU A 111 -18.92 -12.52 -16.15
CA GLU A 111 -18.60 -12.84 -17.55
C GLU A 111 -18.09 -11.62 -18.32
N GLN A 112 -18.70 -10.45 -18.11
CA GLN A 112 -18.28 -9.19 -18.74
C GLN A 112 -16.87 -8.77 -18.28
N ILE A 113 -16.54 -8.99 -17.01
CA ILE A 113 -15.18 -8.75 -16.50
C ILE A 113 -14.18 -9.73 -17.12
N ASP A 114 -14.53 -11.01 -17.26
CA ASP A 114 -13.66 -12.01 -17.88
C ASP A 114 -13.40 -11.72 -19.37
N GLU A 115 -14.40 -11.21 -20.10
CA GLU A 115 -14.25 -10.76 -21.49
C GLU A 115 -13.36 -9.51 -21.59
N LEU A 116 -13.54 -8.54 -20.70
CA LEU A 116 -12.66 -7.36 -20.63
C LEU A 116 -11.19 -7.75 -20.39
N LEU A 117 -10.94 -8.72 -19.51
CA LEU A 117 -9.60 -9.26 -19.26
C LEU A 117 -9.00 -9.92 -20.51
N ALA A 118 -9.81 -10.63 -21.30
CA ALA A 118 -9.35 -11.23 -22.55
C ALA A 118 -8.89 -10.17 -23.57
N PHE A 119 -9.59 -9.02 -23.65
CA PHE A 119 -9.15 -7.91 -24.49
C PHE A 119 -7.86 -7.24 -23.98
N PHE A 120 -7.63 -7.19 -22.67
CA PHE A 120 -6.34 -6.75 -22.12
C PHE A 120 -5.20 -7.72 -22.48
N ASP A 121 -5.43 -9.03 -22.42
CA ASP A 121 -4.45 -10.04 -22.85
C ASP A 121 -4.09 -9.88 -24.34
N GLU A 122 -5.07 -9.49 -25.16
CA GLU A 122 -4.88 -9.23 -26.57
C GLU A 122 -4.09 -7.93 -26.83
N ALA A 123 -4.37 -6.86 -26.09
CA ALA A 123 -3.57 -5.63 -26.11
C ALA A 123 -2.11 -5.89 -25.69
N ASP A 124 -1.93 -6.71 -24.65
CA ASP A 124 -0.64 -7.14 -24.14
C ASP A 124 0.16 -7.92 -25.21
N ARG A 125 -0.50 -8.85 -25.91
CA ARG A 125 0.09 -9.59 -27.02
C ARG A 125 0.58 -8.65 -28.13
N CYS A 126 -0.29 -7.73 -28.57
CA CYS A 126 0.07 -6.70 -29.55
C CYS A 126 1.29 -5.88 -29.12
N PHE A 127 1.34 -5.50 -27.84
CA PHE A 127 2.44 -4.72 -27.27
C PHE A 127 3.77 -5.48 -27.32
N LEU A 128 3.75 -6.74 -26.88
CA LEU A 128 4.93 -7.61 -26.83
C LEU A 128 5.45 -7.97 -28.22
N ASP A 129 4.54 -8.16 -29.19
CA ASP A 129 4.87 -8.44 -30.59
C ASP A 129 5.34 -7.18 -31.35
N GLY A 130 5.34 -6.01 -30.70
CA GLY A 130 5.80 -4.75 -31.27
C GLY A 130 4.77 -4.03 -32.16
N GLN A 131 3.52 -4.51 -32.21
CA GLN A 131 2.38 -3.88 -32.89
C GLN A 131 1.83 -2.70 -32.06
N LEU A 132 2.71 -1.72 -31.76
CA LEU A 132 2.44 -0.64 -30.80
C LEU A 132 1.23 0.24 -31.17
N GLU A 133 0.94 0.40 -32.47
CA GLU A 133 -0.22 1.17 -32.90
C GLU A 133 -1.54 0.46 -32.55
N MET A 134 -1.60 -0.85 -32.74
CA MET A 134 -2.76 -1.66 -32.43
C MET A 134 -2.97 -1.74 -30.92
N ALA A 135 -1.92 -2.09 -30.16
CA ALA A 135 -1.95 -2.11 -28.70
C ALA A 135 -2.45 -0.79 -28.12
N ARG A 136 -1.95 0.35 -28.64
CA ARG A 136 -2.40 1.68 -28.21
C ARG A 136 -3.91 1.90 -28.41
N LYS A 137 -4.46 1.46 -29.54
CA LYS A 137 -5.88 1.65 -29.85
C LYS A 137 -6.75 0.80 -28.94
N ILE A 138 -6.39 -0.47 -28.74
CA ILE A 138 -7.11 -1.40 -27.87
C ILE A 138 -7.09 -0.90 -26.43
N TYR A 139 -5.91 -0.64 -25.85
CA TYR A 139 -5.80 -0.11 -24.49
C TYR A 139 -6.63 1.15 -24.27
N ARG A 140 -6.64 2.07 -25.26
CA ARG A 140 -7.41 3.31 -25.14
C ARG A 140 -8.91 3.03 -24.99
N GLN A 141 -9.49 2.17 -25.82
CA GLN A 141 -10.92 1.83 -25.70
C GLN A 141 -11.22 1.12 -24.37
N LEU A 142 -10.35 0.21 -23.94
CA LEU A 142 -10.51 -0.47 -22.66
C LEU A 142 -10.43 0.50 -21.47
N PHE A 143 -9.53 1.50 -21.51
CA PHE A 143 -9.46 2.51 -20.46
C PHE A 143 -10.62 3.50 -20.48
N GLU A 144 -11.15 3.85 -21.65
CA GLU A 144 -12.39 4.64 -21.78
C GLU A 144 -13.54 3.91 -21.05
N MET A 145 -13.70 2.60 -21.23
CA MET A 145 -14.71 1.82 -20.50
C MET A 145 -14.48 1.80 -18.98
N ILE A 146 -13.23 1.63 -18.54
CA ILE A 146 -12.88 1.65 -17.10
C ILE A 146 -13.19 3.02 -16.47
N GLU A 147 -12.97 4.10 -17.21
CA GLU A 147 -13.19 5.47 -16.73
C GLU A 147 -14.69 5.84 -16.68
N GLU A 148 -15.52 5.17 -17.48
CA GLU A 148 -16.97 5.32 -17.50
C GLU A 148 -17.69 4.49 -16.41
N SER A 149 -17.03 3.48 -15.81
CA SER A 149 -17.63 2.61 -14.78
C SER A 149 -16.75 2.44 -13.53
N GLU A 150 -17.25 2.93 -12.38
CA GLU A 150 -16.60 2.72 -11.08
C GLU A 150 -16.55 1.24 -10.68
N ASP A 151 -17.55 0.44 -11.07
CA ASP A 151 -17.64 -0.97 -10.77
C ASP A 151 -16.57 -1.78 -11.50
N ILE A 152 -16.33 -1.50 -12.80
CA ILE A 152 -15.21 -2.13 -13.52
C ILE A 152 -13.90 -1.83 -12.79
N THR A 153 -13.69 -0.57 -12.41
CA THR A 153 -12.47 -0.15 -11.69
C THR A 153 -12.30 -0.89 -10.35
N PHE A 154 -13.41 -1.23 -9.68
CA PHE A 154 -13.41 -1.91 -8.40
C PHE A 154 -13.24 -3.43 -8.51
N TYR A 155 -13.89 -4.07 -9.48
CA TYR A 155 -13.95 -5.53 -9.63
C TYR A 155 -12.77 -6.10 -10.44
N LEU A 156 -12.31 -5.39 -11.47
CA LEU A 156 -11.26 -5.86 -12.37
C LEU A 156 -9.97 -6.28 -11.63
N PRO A 157 -9.42 -5.48 -10.69
CA PRO A 157 -8.21 -5.89 -9.95
C PRO A 157 -8.43 -7.03 -8.95
N LYS A 158 -9.69 -7.32 -8.59
CA LYS A 158 -10.05 -8.38 -7.63
C LYS A 158 -10.34 -9.71 -8.30
N ARG A 159 -10.75 -9.68 -9.57
CA ARG A 159 -11.10 -10.88 -10.34
C ARG A 159 -9.92 -11.83 -10.47
N THR A 160 -8.72 -11.29 -10.72
CA THR A 160 -7.53 -12.09 -10.94
C THR A 160 -6.27 -11.42 -10.42
N GLU A 161 -5.42 -12.20 -9.75
CA GLU A 161 -4.08 -11.73 -9.35
C GLU A 161 -3.13 -11.53 -10.55
N ARG A 162 -3.51 -12.02 -11.75
CA ARG A 162 -2.70 -11.94 -12.97
C ARG A 162 -2.76 -10.57 -13.63
N PHE A 163 -3.82 -9.81 -13.40
CA PHE A 163 -4.01 -8.50 -14.01
C PHE A 163 -3.45 -7.41 -13.11
N ASP A 164 -2.67 -6.51 -13.71
CA ASP A 164 -2.14 -5.33 -13.05
C ASP A 164 -2.49 -4.08 -13.85
N LEU A 165 -3.47 -3.33 -13.34
CA LEU A 165 -3.97 -2.13 -14.01
C LEU A 165 -2.87 -1.06 -14.19
N LYS A 166 -1.95 -0.93 -13.22
CA LYS A 166 -0.83 0.02 -13.32
C LYS A 166 0.12 -0.40 -14.44
N GLU A 167 0.40 -1.70 -14.57
CA GLU A 167 1.24 -2.21 -15.67
C GLU A 167 0.58 -2.02 -17.04
N ALA A 168 -0.71 -2.31 -17.18
CA ALA A 168 -1.44 -2.08 -18.42
C ALA A 168 -1.42 -0.59 -18.83
N ARG A 169 -1.68 0.32 -17.88
CA ARG A 169 -1.58 1.77 -18.13
C ARG A 169 -0.14 2.19 -18.47
N ALA A 170 0.88 1.58 -17.86
CA ALA A 170 2.28 1.84 -18.20
C ALA A 170 2.63 1.41 -19.63
N ARG A 171 2.13 0.26 -20.09
CA ARG A 171 2.30 -0.23 -21.46
C ARG A 171 1.60 0.69 -22.47
N TYR A 172 0.40 1.14 -22.19
CA TYR A 172 -0.29 2.16 -23.00
C TYR A 172 0.51 3.47 -23.09
N ALA A 173 0.94 4.02 -21.95
CA ALA A 173 1.77 5.22 -21.92
C ALA A 173 3.08 5.00 -22.69
N ARG A 174 3.67 3.80 -22.64
CA ARG A 174 4.85 3.45 -23.43
C ARG A 174 4.56 3.46 -24.95
N CYS A 175 3.44 2.90 -25.39
CA CYS A 175 2.99 3.02 -26.79
C CYS A 175 2.84 4.47 -27.20
N VAL A 176 2.21 5.30 -26.36
CA VAL A 176 2.02 6.72 -26.63
C VAL A 176 3.36 7.44 -26.78
N TYR A 177 4.33 7.16 -25.91
CA TYR A 177 5.66 7.77 -26.01
C TYR A 177 6.34 7.43 -27.34
N ASP A 178 6.43 6.13 -27.65
CA ASP A 178 7.20 5.62 -28.79
C ASP A 178 6.57 6.01 -30.13
N MET A 179 5.23 6.08 -30.20
CA MET A 179 4.50 6.44 -31.42
C MET A 179 4.31 7.94 -31.61
N SER A 180 4.53 8.75 -30.57
CA SER A 180 4.31 10.20 -30.67
C SER A 180 5.48 10.93 -31.32
N LYS A 181 5.15 11.84 -32.24
CA LYS A 181 6.09 12.79 -32.84
C LYS A 181 6.64 13.70 -31.74
N LYS A 182 7.92 14.11 -31.87
CA LYS A 182 8.63 14.91 -30.85
C LYS A 182 7.86 16.14 -30.37
N LYS A 183 7.15 16.83 -31.27
CA LYS A 183 6.38 18.05 -30.95
C LYS A 183 5.10 17.80 -30.14
N ASP A 184 4.48 16.62 -30.26
CA ASP A 184 3.19 16.31 -29.64
C ASP A 184 3.35 15.37 -28.43
N ARG A 185 4.55 14.81 -28.24
CA ARG A 185 4.83 13.78 -27.23
C ARG A 185 4.55 14.24 -25.80
N LEU A 186 4.87 15.49 -25.47
CA LEU A 186 4.66 16.05 -24.14
C LEU A 186 3.18 16.00 -23.73
N GLU A 187 2.32 16.58 -24.55
CA GLU A 187 0.87 16.67 -24.29
C GLU A 187 0.23 15.28 -24.25
N LYS A 188 0.53 14.42 -25.23
CA LYS A 188 -0.01 13.06 -25.28
C LYS A 188 0.43 12.20 -24.11
N MET A 189 1.65 12.37 -23.61
CA MET A 189 2.11 11.64 -22.43
C MET A 189 1.43 12.14 -21.15
N MET A 190 1.12 13.44 -21.04
CA MET A 190 0.39 13.97 -19.88
C MET A 190 -1.02 13.40 -19.78
N ASP A 191 -1.66 13.21 -20.94
CA ASP A 191 -2.94 12.53 -21.07
C ASP A 191 -2.83 11.04 -20.74
N ALA A 192 -1.87 10.33 -21.36
CA ALA A 192 -1.73 8.88 -21.18
C ALA A 192 -1.31 8.43 -19.76
N ILE A 193 -0.55 9.26 -19.04
CA ILE A 193 -0.21 9.03 -17.62
C ILE A 193 -1.33 9.49 -16.68
N ASP A 194 -2.33 10.18 -17.22
CA ASP A 194 -3.37 10.91 -16.49
C ASP A 194 -2.78 11.77 -15.37
N LEU A 195 -2.29 12.95 -15.75
CA LEU A 195 -1.70 13.90 -14.79
C LEU A 195 -2.70 14.39 -13.73
N GLN A 196 -4.01 14.31 -13.99
CA GLN A 196 -5.05 14.79 -13.08
C GLN A 196 -5.59 13.70 -12.16
N ALA A 197 -5.26 12.42 -12.40
CA ALA A 197 -5.60 11.33 -11.51
C ALA A 197 -5.27 11.66 -10.05
N SER A 198 -6.27 11.43 -9.19
CA SER A 198 -6.12 11.62 -7.76
C SER A 198 -5.13 10.58 -7.22
N ILE A 199 -4.20 11.05 -6.40
CA ILE A 199 -3.44 10.18 -5.49
C ILE A 199 -3.90 10.51 -4.07
N SER A 200 -3.73 9.56 -3.14
CA SER A 200 -4.14 9.76 -1.74
C SER A 200 -3.71 11.15 -1.23
N ASP A 201 -4.49 11.75 -0.33
CA ASP A 201 -4.13 13.01 0.35
C ASP A 201 -3.45 12.75 1.70
N ARG A 202 -3.51 11.51 2.20
CA ARG A 202 -3.04 11.12 3.55
C ARG A 202 -1.76 10.29 3.56
N ILE A 203 -1.55 9.45 2.56
CA ILE A 203 -0.41 8.50 2.53
C ILE A 203 0.31 8.47 1.19
N LEU A 204 1.61 8.18 1.16
CA LEU A 204 2.37 7.93 -0.06
C LEU A 204 2.50 6.42 -0.27
N ASP A 205 1.68 5.87 -1.15
CA ASP A 205 1.64 4.43 -1.46
C ASP A 205 1.78 4.20 -2.96
N LEU A 206 3.00 4.33 -3.47
CA LEU A 206 3.31 4.19 -4.90
C LEU A 206 3.12 2.75 -5.41
N ASP A 207 3.18 1.77 -4.52
CA ASP A 207 3.05 0.36 -4.86
C ASP A 207 1.61 0.04 -5.27
N ASN A 208 0.63 0.54 -4.52
CA ASN A 208 -0.79 0.31 -4.77
C ASN A 208 -1.46 1.40 -5.61
N GLU A 209 -0.71 2.39 -6.12
CA GLU A 209 -1.27 3.37 -7.06
C GLU A 209 -1.80 2.70 -8.33
N ARG A 210 -2.92 3.19 -8.84
CA ARG A 210 -3.56 2.67 -10.06
C ARG A 210 -2.93 3.20 -11.34
N TYR A 211 -2.31 4.38 -11.25
CA TYR A 211 -1.79 5.10 -12.41
C TYR A 211 -0.26 5.09 -12.40
N PRO A 212 0.37 4.87 -13.56
CA PRO A 212 1.80 4.63 -13.64
C PRO A 212 2.63 5.88 -13.37
N MET A 213 3.83 5.69 -12.84
CA MET A 213 4.91 6.66 -12.80
C MET A 213 5.79 6.54 -14.06
N LEU A 214 6.75 7.44 -14.27
CA LEU A 214 7.62 7.38 -15.45
C LEU A 214 8.53 6.15 -15.44
N GLN A 215 8.96 5.68 -14.27
CA GLN A 215 9.75 4.46 -14.12
C GLN A 215 8.96 3.23 -14.57
N ASP A 216 7.65 3.18 -14.31
CA ASP A 216 6.78 2.11 -14.81
C ASP A 216 6.75 2.11 -16.35
N VAL A 217 6.67 3.29 -16.98
CA VAL A 217 6.70 3.44 -18.45
C VAL A 217 8.05 3.03 -19.04
N ILE A 218 9.15 3.33 -18.35
CA ILE A 218 10.48 2.85 -18.72
C ILE A 218 10.53 1.31 -18.65
N ASN A 219 9.97 0.74 -17.56
CA ASN A 219 10.02 -0.69 -17.28
C ASN A 219 9.00 -1.52 -18.05
N ALA A 220 8.01 -0.88 -18.68
CA ALA A 220 7.00 -1.54 -19.49
C ALA A 220 7.59 -2.27 -20.71
N LYS A 221 8.76 -1.84 -21.22
CA LYS A 221 9.42 -2.46 -22.37
C LYS A 221 10.94 -2.34 -22.28
N THR A 222 11.65 -3.35 -22.76
CA THR A 222 13.12 -3.31 -22.93
C THR A 222 13.55 -2.21 -23.92
N GLY A 223 14.83 -1.87 -23.90
CA GLY A 223 15.39 -0.79 -24.72
C GLY A 223 15.25 0.61 -24.10
N THR A 224 15.66 1.63 -24.86
CA THR A 224 15.75 3.02 -24.41
C THR A 224 14.65 3.90 -25.00
N LEU A 225 14.17 4.87 -24.22
CA LEU A 225 13.25 5.90 -24.70
C LEU A 225 14.00 6.96 -25.54
N GLU A 226 13.59 7.16 -26.80
CA GLU A 226 14.25 8.12 -27.69
C GLU A 226 14.08 9.56 -27.17
N ASN A 227 15.17 10.33 -27.13
CA ASN A 227 15.24 11.72 -26.62
C ASN A 227 14.81 11.89 -25.15
N TRP A 228 14.94 10.85 -24.32
CA TRP A 228 14.46 10.86 -22.94
C TRP A 228 14.91 12.07 -22.11
N ASN A 229 16.21 12.39 -22.12
CA ASN A 229 16.74 13.53 -21.36
C ASN A 229 16.16 14.89 -21.81
N LEU A 230 15.83 15.04 -23.09
CA LEU A 230 15.20 16.27 -23.59
C LEU A 230 13.73 16.33 -23.17
N PHE A 231 13.02 15.19 -23.28
CA PHE A 231 11.65 15.05 -22.81
C PHE A 231 11.54 15.37 -21.32
N LEU A 232 12.38 14.79 -20.47
CA LEU A 232 12.37 15.03 -19.02
C LEU A 232 12.51 16.51 -18.65
N LYS A 233 13.36 17.26 -19.36
CA LYS A 233 13.51 18.71 -19.14
C LYS A 233 12.23 19.48 -19.50
N GLN A 234 11.57 19.10 -20.59
CA GLN A 234 10.29 19.71 -20.99
C GLN A 234 9.17 19.32 -20.04
N TRP A 235 9.18 18.06 -19.59
CA TRP A 235 8.22 17.49 -18.64
C TRP A 235 8.31 18.20 -17.28
N ASP A 236 9.51 18.36 -16.67
CA ASP A 236 9.69 19.14 -15.43
C ASP A 236 9.16 20.58 -15.56
N ALA A 237 9.44 21.24 -16.69
CA ALA A 237 8.96 22.59 -16.94
C ALA A 237 7.42 22.66 -17.05
N ALA A 238 6.79 21.62 -17.57
CA ALA A 238 5.35 21.53 -17.71
C ALA A 238 4.68 21.17 -16.36
N LEU A 239 5.21 20.19 -15.62
CA LEU A 239 4.71 19.79 -14.30
C LEU A 239 4.66 20.94 -13.30
N LYS A 240 5.64 21.86 -13.34
CA LYS A 240 5.68 23.07 -12.48
C LYS A 240 4.45 23.99 -12.63
N LYS A 241 3.65 23.83 -13.69
CA LYS A 241 2.43 24.59 -13.94
C LYS A 241 1.19 23.98 -13.27
N HIS A 242 1.32 22.76 -12.73
CA HIS A 242 0.25 22.03 -12.07
C HIS A 242 0.49 21.98 -10.57
N THR A 243 -0.59 21.94 -9.80
CA THR A 243 -0.56 21.93 -8.33
C THR A 243 -1.10 20.64 -7.73
N THR A 244 -1.34 19.62 -8.55
CA THR A 244 -1.86 18.33 -8.07
C THR A 244 -0.77 17.55 -7.34
N ASN A 245 -1.17 16.71 -6.39
CA ASN A 245 -0.24 15.83 -5.68
C ASN A 245 0.50 14.90 -6.66
N ARG A 246 -0.20 14.41 -7.69
CA ARG A 246 0.37 13.57 -8.74
C ARG A 246 1.45 14.29 -9.55
N ALA A 247 1.20 15.54 -9.94
CA ALA A 247 2.20 16.35 -10.64
C ALA A 247 3.46 16.58 -9.78
N ALA A 248 3.29 16.80 -8.48
CA ALA A 248 4.41 16.92 -7.55
C ALA A 248 5.20 15.61 -7.43
N THR A 249 4.54 14.46 -7.31
CA THR A 249 5.22 13.15 -7.25
C THR A 249 6.00 12.85 -8.54
N LEU A 250 5.38 13.06 -9.71
CA LEU A 250 6.05 12.91 -11.00
C LEU A 250 7.23 13.88 -11.14
N GLN A 251 7.15 15.06 -10.54
CA GLN A 251 8.26 16.02 -10.56
C GLN A 251 9.46 15.52 -9.77
N LEU A 252 9.26 14.87 -8.62
CA LEU A 252 10.34 14.28 -7.84
C LEU A 252 11.07 13.21 -8.65
N GLU A 253 10.31 12.34 -9.33
CA GLU A 253 10.87 11.28 -10.17
C GLU A 253 11.70 11.84 -11.33
N VAL A 254 11.19 12.87 -12.01
CA VAL A 254 11.92 13.56 -13.08
C VAL A 254 13.21 14.20 -12.56
N VAL A 255 13.15 14.80 -11.37
CA VAL A 255 14.32 15.35 -10.72
C VAL A 255 15.30 14.25 -10.32
N GLY A 256 14.82 13.10 -9.87
CA GLY A 256 15.62 11.89 -9.65
C GLY A 256 16.37 11.47 -10.90
N PHE A 257 15.70 11.37 -12.05
CA PHE A 257 16.37 11.05 -13.31
C PHE A 257 17.38 12.11 -13.78
N LEU A 258 17.09 13.39 -13.58
CA LEU A 258 17.94 14.48 -14.09
C LEU A 258 19.11 14.84 -13.16
N LYS A 259 18.96 14.66 -11.85
CA LYS A 259 19.87 15.17 -10.82
C LYS A 259 20.21 14.16 -9.73
N GLY A 260 19.67 12.95 -9.79
CA GLY A 260 19.88 11.90 -8.79
C GLY A 260 19.32 12.25 -7.42
N THR A 261 19.74 11.47 -6.43
CA THR A 261 19.32 11.55 -5.03
C THR A 261 19.44 12.96 -4.45
N GLN A 262 20.51 13.69 -4.76
CA GLN A 262 20.70 15.06 -4.26
C GLN A 262 19.62 16.01 -4.77
N GLY A 263 19.22 15.89 -6.04
CA GLY A 263 18.16 16.73 -6.59
C GLY A 263 16.81 16.49 -5.92
N VAL A 264 16.49 15.22 -5.64
CA VAL A 264 15.26 14.83 -4.93
C VAL A 264 15.26 15.42 -3.52
N ALA A 265 16.36 15.28 -2.79
CA ALA A 265 16.53 15.83 -1.45
C ALA A 265 16.37 17.37 -1.43
N GLU A 266 17.00 18.08 -2.37
CA GLU A 266 16.90 19.54 -2.48
C GLU A 266 15.46 20.00 -2.77
N LEU A 267 14.72 19.26 -3.60
CA LEU A 267 13.33 19.57 -3.92
C LEU A 267 12.42 19.29 -2.71
N ALA A 268 12.60 18.14 -2.06
CA ALA A 268 11.86 17.75 -0.86
C ALA A 268 12.00 18.80 0.25
N ARG A 269 13.24 19.22 0.56
CA ARG A 269 13.53 20.28 1.55
C ARG A 269 12.90 21.62 1.20
N ARG A 270 12.94 21.99 -0.09
CA ARG A 270 12.37 23.25 -0.57
C ARG A 270 10.86 23.30 -0.38
N TRP A 271 10.19 22.18 -0.59
CA TRP A 271 8.75 22.09 -0.36
C TRP A 271 8.41 22.01 1.12
N GLY A 272 9.16 21.22 1.87
CA GLY A 272 8.96 21.00 3.29
C GLY A 272 7.52 20.62 3.62
N GLU A 273 6.96 21.25 4.66
CA GLU A 273 5.58 21.01 5.11
C GLU A 273 4.51 21.29 4.04
N LYS A 274 4.80 22.10 3.02
CA LYS A 274 3.83 22.44 1.97
C LYS A 274 3.58 21.26 1.02
N GLN A 275 4.54 20.34 0.91
CA GLN A 275 4.37 19.10 0.16
C GLN A 275 5.11 17.95 0.86
N PRO A 276 4.54 17.40 1.96
CA PRO A 276 5.20 16.40 2.80
C PRO A 276 5.57 15.11 2.03
N ARG A 277 4.83 14.83 0.95
CA ARG A 277 5.11 13.73 0.01
C ARG A 277 6.52 13.79 -0.58
N GLY A 278 7.07 14.99 -0.77
CA GLY A 278 8.44 15.17 -1.24
C GLY A 278 9.47 14.47 -0.36
N ALA A 279 9.31 14.60 0.95
CA ALA A 279 10.21 13.99 1.92
C ALA A 279 10.07 12.47 1.97
N LEU A 280 8.82 11.96 1.93
CA LEU A 280 8.59 10.52 1.91
C LEU A 280 9.13 9.86 0.63
N TYR A 281 8.92 10.48 -0.52
CA TYR A 281 9.48 9.98 -1.79
C TYR A 281 11.01 9.95 -1.74
N TRP A 282 11.64 10.99 -1.16
CA TRP A 282 13.09 11.01 -0.99
C TRP A 282 13.58 9.85 -0.11
N ILE A 283 12.88 9.55 0.99
CA ILE A 283 13.20 8.40 1.84
C ILE A 283 13.03 7.08 1.08
N GLN A 284 11.91 6.87 0.39
CA GLN A 284 11.67 5.67 -0.44
C GLN A 284 12.77 5.50 -1.50
N TRP A 285 13.12 6.57 -2.21
CA TRP A 285 14.19 6.58 -3.20
C TRP A 285 15.53 6.11 -2.61
N LEU A 286 15.89 6.56 -1.41
CA LEU A 286 17.10 6.10 -0.72
C LEU A 286 17.03 4.62 -0.35
N MET A 287 15.88 4.17 0.14
CA MET A 287 15.67 2.78 0.55
C MET A 287 15.72 1.81 -0.65
N GLU A 288 15.12 2.17 -1.78
CA GLU A 288 15.18 1.41 -3.03
C GLU A 288 16.60 1.27 -3.56
N ASN A 289 17.46 2.26 -3.31
CA ASN A 289 18.89 2.22 -3.65
C ASN A 289 19.76 1.59 -2.54
N GLU A 290 19.14 0.97 -1.52
CA GLU A 290 19.80 0.36 -0.36
C GLU A 290 20.72 1.34 0.42
N GLU A 291 20.49 2.65 0.30
CA GLU A 291 21.22 3.70 1.00
C GLU A 291 20.68 3.87 2.44
N TRP A 292 20.67 2.79 3.22
CA TRP A 292 20.00 2.72 4.52
C TRP A 292 20.42 3.79 5.52
N GLN A 293 21.71 4.14 5.57
CA GLN A 293 22.19 5.19 6.49
C GLN A 293 21.66 6.57 6.08
N SER A 294 21.77 6.90 4.79
CA SER A 294 21.19 8.13 4.24
C SER A 294 19.68 8.19 4.46
N ALA A 295 18.97 7.06 4.33
CA ALA A 295 17.55 6.96 4.59
C ALA A 295 17.21 7.28 6.06
N THR A 296 18.01 6.79 7.02
CA THR A 296 17.80 7.16 8.43
C THR A 296 18.00 8.65 8.69
N ASP A 297 19.00 9.28 8.06
CA ASP A 297 19.24 10.72 8.20
C ASP A 297 18.08 11.52 7.60
N ALA A 298 17.59 11.10 6.42
CA ALA A 298 16.42 11.69 5.77
C ALA A 298 15.14 11.52 6.59
N CYS A 299 14.94 10.36 7.22
CA CYS A 299 13.83 10.12 8.15
C CYS A 299 13.89 11.10 9.33
N MET A 300 15.05 11.23 9.99
CA MET A 300 15.20 12.13 11.13
C MET A 300 14.94 13.59 10.74
N GLU A 301 15.50 14.03 9.62
CA GLU A 301 15.24 15.38 9.07
C GLU A 301 13.74 15.59 8.79
N THR A 302 13.07 14.58 8.22
CA THR A 302 11.63 14.63 7.93
C THR A 302 10.78 14.69 9.19
N LEU A 303 11.17 13.98 10.25
CA LEU A 303 10.46 13.95 11.53
C LEU A 303 10.56 15.29 12.29
N GLU A 304 11.64 16.03 12.09
CA GLU A 304 11.80 17.40 12.59
C GLU A 304 11.04 18.42 11.74
N MET A 305 10.97 18.18 10.43
CA MET A 305 10.36 19.10 9.47
C MET A 305 8.84 19.02 9.43
N LEU A 306 8.23 17.83 9.59
CA LEU A 306 6.79 17.65 9.42
C LEU A 306 6.03 17.77 10.74
N PRO A 307 4.81 18.36 10.72
CA PRO A 307 3.92 18.33 11.88
C PRO A 307 3.35 16.91 12.10
N GLY A 308 2.73 16.69 13.26
CA GLY A 308 2.01 15.45 13.56
C GLY A 308 0.95 15.14 12.49
N GLY A 309 0.80 13.86 12.16
CA GLY A 309 -0.09 13.36 11.13
C GLY A 309 0.47 12.11 10.43
N THR A 310 -0.29 11.60 9.46
CA THR A 310 -0.03 10.33 8.75
C THR A 310 1.28 10.35 7.96
N PHE A 311 1.71 11.49 7.41
CA PHE A 311 2.99 11.57 6.70
C PHE A 311 4.19 11.47 7.64
N ARG A 312 4.14 12.15 8.79
CA ARG A 312 5.20 12.05 9.80
C ARG A 312 5.26 10.65 10.40
N GLU A 313 4.11 10.01 10.57
CA GLU A 313 4.02 8.60 10.97
C GLU A 313 4.67 7.66 9.93
N GLN A 314 4.46 7.87 8.63
CA GLN A 314 5.14 7.08 7.59
C GLN A 314 6.65 7.26 7.61
N ALA A 315 7.15 8.49 7.81
CA ALA A 315 8.58 8.74 7.97
C ALA A 315 9.17 7.97 9.16
N ALA A 316 8.41 7.89 10.27
CA ALA A 316 8.76 7.09 11.43
C ALA A 316 8.73 5.57 11.12
N GLY A 317 7.76 5.11 10.32
CA GLY A 317 7.70 3.76 9.78
C GLY A 317 8.95 3.38 8.98
N TYR A 318 9.38 4.26 8.07
CA TYR A 318 10.62 4.06 7.32
C TYR A 318 11.87 4.07 8.20
N LEU A 319 11.90 4.88 9.27
CA LEU A 319 13.01 4.84 10.24
C LEU A 319 13.08 3.48 10.95
N ILE A 320 11.94 2.88 11.28
CA ILE A 320 11.89 1.53 11.85
C ILE A 320 12.43 0.52 10.85
N GLU A 321 12.04 0.60 9.58
CA GLU A 321 12.50 -0.31 8.54
C GLU A 321 14.02 -0.20 8.30
N ALA A 322 14.53 1.00 8.06
CA ALA A 322 15.96 1.23 7.91
C ALA A 322 16.74 0.81 9.18
N GLY A 323 16.17 1.06 10.37
CA GLY A 323 16.73 0.60 11.64
C GLY A 323 16.83 -0.93 11.76
N LYS A 324 15.90 -1.69 11.17
CA LYS A 324 15.99 -3.16 11.10
C LYS A 324 17.13 -3.60 10.19
N HIS A 325 17.25 -3.01 9.00
CA HIS A 325 18.31 -3.32 8.05
C HIS A 325 19.71 -3.00 8.60
N LEU A 326 19.84 -1.93 9.38
CA LEU A 326 21.09 -1.53 10.04
C LEU A 326 21.33 -2.22 11.40
N GLU A 327 20.40 -3.04 11.88
CA GLU A 327 20.41 -3.65 13.23
C GLU A 327 20.52 -2.62 14.38
N ARG A 328 19.97 -1.41 14.18
CA ARG A 328 20.05 -0.27 15.11
C ARG A 328 18.81 -0.16 15.99
N LYS A 329 18.90 -0.74 17.19
CA LYS A 329 17.80 -0.74 18.19
C LYS A 329 17.35 0.66 18.61
N ASP A 330 18.26 1.64 18.62
CA ASP A 330 17.96 3.03 18.91
C ASP A 330 17.01 3.66 17.87
N TYR A 331 17.19 3.34 16.58
CA TYR A 331 16.27 3.76 15.52
C TYR A 331 14.91 3.07 15.61
N LEU A 332 14.86 1.78 16.01
CA LEU A 332 13.58 1.10 16.23
C LEU A 332 12.74 1.77 17.33
N LEU A 333 13.37 2.09 18.46
CA LEU A 333 12.68 2.75 19.57
C LEU A 333 12.28 4.18 19.20
N THR A 334 13.19 4.92 18.55
CA THR A 334 12.92 6.30 18.10
C THR A 334 11.78 6.33 17.10
N GLY A 335 11.82 5.50 16.05
CA GLY A 335 10.74 5.41 15.07
C GLY A 335 9.40 5.07 15.70
N LYS A 336 9.32 4.06 16.58
CA LYS A 336 8.06 3.73 17.26
C LYS A 336 7.55 4.83 18.18
N ARG A 337 8.47 5.56 18.85
CA ARG A 337 8.10 6.75 19.65
C ARG A 337 7.53 7.83 18.73
N GLU A 338 8.18 8.09 17.60
CA GLU A 338 7.77 9.12 16.67
C GLU A 338 6.48 8.77 15.91
N SER A 339 6.20 7.49 15.62
CA SER A 339 4.89 7.05 15.11
C SER A 339 3.78 7.40 16.11
N LEU A 340 3.96 7.06 17.40
CA LEU A 340 3.02 7.39 18.47
C LEU A 340 2.81 8.90 18.64
N LEU A 341 3.87 9.70 18.55
CA LEU A 341 3.79 11.15 18.64
C LEU A 341 3.12 11.78 17.40
N SER A 342 3.24 11.14 16.25
CA SER A 342 2.71 11.62 14.98
C SER A 342 1.24 11.30 14.81
N SER A 343 0.84 10.07 15.12
CA SER A 343 -0.54 9.57 15.06
C SER A 343 -0.84 8.78 16.33
N PRO A 344 -1.32 9.45 17.40
CA PRO A 344 -1.60 8.78 18.66
C PRO A 344 -2.80 7.84 18.52
N ASP A 345 -2.52 6.56 18.40
CA ASP A 345 -3.52 5.49 18.44
C ASP A 345 -3.05 4.31 19.30
N GLU A 346 -3.93 3.33 19.50
CA GLU A 346 -3.59 2.14 20.27
C GLU A 346 -2.49 1.30 19.62
N SER A 347 -2.53 1.10 18.32
CA SER A 347 -1.53 0.29 17.61
C SER A 347 -0.13 0.84 17.83
N ASN A 348 0.05 2.15 17.64
CA ASN A 348 1.31 2.85 17.85
C ASN A 348 1.73 2.84 19.32
N LEU A 349 0.80 3.02 20.26
CA LEU A 349 1.10 2.94 21.69
C LEU A 349 1.63 1.54 22.05
N LEU A 350 0.98 0.50 21.56
CA LEU A 350 1.36 -0.89 21.82
C LEU A 350 2.72 -1.24 21.20
N ALA A 351 2.94 -0.85 19.93
CA ALA A 351 4.20 -1.07 19.25
C ALA A 351 5.38 -0.44 19.99
N PHE A 352 5.20 0.80 20.47
CA PHE A 352 6.17 1.53 21.28
C PHE A 352 6.45 0.86 22.62
N ILE A 353 5.43 0.50 23.39
CA ILE A 353 5.60 -0.14 24.72
C ILE A 353 6.38 -1.45 24.59
N ASP A 354 6.04 -2.25 23.59
CA ASP A 354 6.67 -3.54 23.32
C ASP A 354 8.17 -3.36 23.03
N GLU A 355 8.54 -2.36 22.22
CA GLU A 355 9.96 -2.05 21.96
C GLU A 355 10.69 -1.52 23.19
N ALA A 356 10.11 -0.55 23.89
CA ALA A 356 10.70 0.03 25.08
C ALA A 356 10.88 -1.02 26.18
N SER A 357 10.00 -2.03 26.23
CA SER A 357 10.12 -3.20 27.11
C SER A 357 11.26 -4.11 26.70
N ARG A 358 11.38 -4.46 25.40
CA ARG A 358 12.52 -5.26 24.89
C ARG A 358 13.87 -4.62 25.22
N GLN A 359 13.92 -3.29 25.23
CA GLN A 359 15.14 -2.52 25.50
C GLN A 359 15.32 -2.15 26.99
N ASN A 360 14.42 -2.60 27.88
CA ASN A 360 14.47 -2.30 29.32
C ASN A 360 14.46 -0.80 29.68
N VAL A 361 13.85 0.05 28.85
CA VAL A 361 13.74 1.50 29.06
C VAL A 361 12.30 2.00 29.20
N ARG A 362 11.33 1.08 29.17
CA ARG A 362 9.88 1.33 29.24
C ARG A 362 9.46 2.45 30.21
N GLN A 363 9.88 2.40 31.47
CA GLN A 363 9.41 3.38 32.46
C GLN A 363 9.94 4.79 32.18
N LYS A 364 11.23 4.91 31.87
CA LYS A 364 11.87 6.18 31.49
C LYS A 364 11.17 6.81 30.29
N GLU A 365 10.86 5.99 29.29
CA GLU A 365 10.17 6.39 28.06
C GLU A 365 8.73 6.85 28.33
N LEU A 366 7.95 6.08 29.09
CA LEU A 366 6.59 6.44 29.46
C LEU A 366 6.55 7.72 30.30
N ASP A 367 7.49 7.90 31.23
CA ASP A 367 7.58 9.11 32.02
C ASP A 367 7.89 10.34 31.15
N GLY A 368 8.72 10.18 30.11
CA GLY A 368 9.01 11.23 29.13
C GLY A 368 7.82 11.64 28.26
N LEU A 369 6.89 10.72 27.98
CA LEU A 369 5.70 10.99 27.16
C LEU A 369 4.50 11.55 27.94
N LYS A 370 4.54 11.54 29.28
CA LYS A 370 3.45 12.09 30.12
C LYS A 370 3.04 13.51 29.74
N PRO A 371 3.97 14.48 29.52
CA PRO A 371 3.60 15.84 29.14
C PRO A 371 2.82 15.90 27.84
N PHE A 372 3.21 15.12 26.83
CA PHE A 372 2.55 15.08 25.52
C PHE A 372 1.08 14.65 25.66
N PHE A 373 0.85 13.47 26.24
CA PHE A 373 -0.52 12.98 26.45
C PHE A 373 -1.34 13.86 27.38
N SER A 374 -0.69 14.48 28.37
CA SER A 374 -1.39 15.40 29.29
C SER A 374 -1.84 16.71 28.61
N LYS A 375 -1.20 17.12 27.53
CA LYS A 375 -1.55 18.34 26.78
C LYS A 375 -2.65 18.07 25.74
N ASN A 376 -2.70 16.86 25.19
CA ASN A 376 -3.60 16.46 24.10
C ASN A 376 -4.84 15.69 24.58
N GLN A 377 -5.33 15.94 25.80
CA GLN A 377 -6.42 15.16 26.40
C GLN A 377 -7.81 15.42 25.79
N SER A 378 -7.96 16.44 24.94
CA SER A 378 -9.25 17.02 24.58
C SER A 378 -9.47 17.29 23.08
N ALA A 379 -8.59 16.80 22.19
CA ALA A 379 -8.68 17.20 20.78
C ALA A 379 -9.73 16.39 19.99
N HIS A 380 -9.97 15.11 20.29
CA HIS A 380 -11.05 14.34 19.65
C HIS A 380 -11.69 13.26 20.55
N TYR A 381 -12.96 12.90 20.27
CA TYR A 381 -13.84 12.01 21.05
C TYR A 381 -13.31 10.57 21.30
N GLY A 382 -12.15 10.17 20.73
CA GLY A 382 -11.47 8.89 20.99
C GLY A 382 -10.16 8.98 21.79
N GLU A 383 -9.53 10.16 21.86
CA GLU A 383 -8.19 10.35 22.44
C GLU A 383 -8.19 10.24 23.97
N ASP A 384 -9.32 10.49 24.62
CA ASP A 384 -9.40 10.45 26.08
C ASP A 384 -9.37 9.01 26.63
N THR A 385 -9.84 8.05 25.82
CA THR A 385 -9.67 6.62 26.09
C THR A 385 -8.19 6.22 25.91
N LEU A 386 -7.50 6.75 24.90
CA LEU A 386 -6.08 6.47 24.66
C LEU A 386 -5.21 7.01 25.81
N TYR A 387 -5.46 8.23 26.30
CA TYR A 387 -4.70 8.76 27.44
C TYR A 387 -4.96 7.96 28.72
N THR A 388 -6.19 7.51 28.96
CA THR A 388 -6.49 6.60 30.08
C THR A 388 -5.70 5.29 29.97
N LYS A 389 -5.65 4.69 28.76
CA LYS A 389 -4.86 3.50 28.46
C LYS A 389 -3.36 3.77 28.69
N PHE A 390 -2.84 4.90 28.22
CA PHE A 390 -1.46 5.33 28.47
C PHE A 390 -1.14 5.43 29.97
N LEU A 391 -2.00 6.09 30.77
CA LEU A 391 -1.78 6.23 32.21
C LEU A 391 -1.80 4.87 32.94
N LEU A 392 -2.70 3.97 32.55
CA LEU A 392 -2.74 2.60 33.09
C LEU A 392 -1.44 1.85 32.78
N VAL A 393 -0.95 1.93 31.55
CA VAL A 393 0.32 1.33 31.13
C VAL A 393 1.51 1.96 31.88
N ALA A 394 1.51 3.28 32.06
CA ALA A 394 2.52 4.03 32.81
C ALA A 394 2.43 3.80 34.33
N GLY A 395 1.40 3.09 34.79
CA GLY A 395 1.19 2.75 36.19
C GLY A 395 0.64 3.89 37.05
N ASP A 396 0.13 4.95 36.43
CA ASP A 396 -0.48 6.08 37.13
C ASP A 396 -1.98 5.86 37.41
N VAL A 397 -2.25 4.78 38.15
CA VAL A 397 -3.60 4.35 38.52
C VAL A 397 -4.33 5.41 39.35
N LYS A 398 -3.58 6.20 40.14
CA LYS A 398 -4.16 7.27 40.98
C LYS A 398 -4.76 8.38 40.13
N THR A 399 -4.03 8.84 39.11
CA THR A 399 -4.53 9.87 38.19
C THR A 399 -5.73 9.37 37.41
N VAL A 400 -5.68 8.13 36.92
CA VAL A 400 -6.81 7.48 36.23
C VAL A 400 -8.07 7.48 37.10
N PHE A 401 -7.98 6.97 38.33
CA PHE A 401 -9.11 6.96 39.27
C PHE A 401 -9.65 8.34 39.59
N ALA A 402 -8.76 9.31 39.81
CA ALA A 402 -9.15 10.67 40.16
C ALA A 402 -9.92 11.36 39.02
N ARG A 403 -9.60 11.04 37.76
CA ARG A 403 -10.31 11.52 36.57
C ARG A 403 -11.69 10.88 36.46
N GLU A 404 -11.77 9.55 36.50
CA GLU A 404 -13.05 8.81 36.36
C GLU A 404 -14.07 9.20 37.44
N LYS A 405 -13.62 9.44 38.67
CA LYS A 405 -14.48 9.86 39.78
C LYS A 405 -15.20 11.20 39.52
N ARG A 406 -14.65 12.06 38.66
CA ARG A 406 -15.20 13.40 38.36
C ARG A 406 -16.18 13.38 37.19
N GLU A 407 -16.08 12.42 36.27
CA GLU A 407 -16.81 12.44 34.99
C GLU A 407 -18.07 11.55 34.96
N THR A 408 -18.15 10.47 35.75
CA THR A 408 -19.29 9.52 35.64
C THR A 408 -20.20 9.52 36.88
N LYS A 409 -21.49 9.87 36.69
CA LYS A 409 -22.57 9.72 37.70
C LYS A 409 -23.12 8.28 37.80
N ALA A 410 -22.77 7.38 36.89
CA ALA A 410 -23.18 5.98 36.92
C ALA A 410 -22.05 5.07 36.42
N ILE A 411 -21.66 4.10 37.25
CA ILE A 411 -20.76 3.01 36.86
C ILE A 411 -21.61 2.01 36.08
N GLY A 412 -21.80 2.26 34.79
CA GLY A 412 -22.26 1.23 33.88
C GLY A 412 -21.11 0.24 33.68
N TRP A 413 -21.27 -1.01 34.11
CA TRP A 413 -20.24 -2.06 34.07
C TRP A 413 -19.84 -2.51 32.67
N THR A 414 -20.43 -1.91 31.64
CA THR A 414 -20.49 -2.48 30.30
C THR A 414 -19.84 -1.64 29.21
N TYR A 415 -19.61 -0.32 29.40
CA TYR A 415 -19.07 0.55 28.34
C TYR A 415 -18.28 1.75 28.89
N GLY A 416 -17.25 2.19 28.16
CA GLY A 416 -16.50 3.44 28.44
C GLY A 416 -15.28 3.32 29.37
N LYS A 417 -14.69 4.48 29.71
CA LYS A 417 -13.42 4.62 30.46
C LYS A 417 -13.41 3.87 31.80
N ALA A 418 -14.47 4.03 32.61
CA ALA A 418 -14.63 3.35 33.89
C ALA A 418 -14.61 1.81 33.76
N GLY A 419 -15.12 1.26 32.65
CA GLY A 419 -15.10 -0.18 32.36
C GLY A 419 -13.69 -0.73 32.15
N VAL A 420 -12.85 0.00 31.39
CA VAL A 420 -11.44 -0.36 31.17
C VAL A 420 -10.67 -0.35 32.49
N VAL A 421 -10.89 0.67 33.33
CA VAL A 421 -10.25 0.82 34.64
C VAL A 421 -10.64 -0.32 35.57
N PHE A 422 -11.94 -0.61 35.66
CA PHE A 422 -12.48 -1.65 36.54
C PHE A 422 -12.06 -3.06 36.10
N GLY A 423 -12.16 -3.37 34.80
CA GLY A 423 -11.69 -4.64 34.24
C GLY A 423 -10.20 -4.87 34.48
N SER A 424 -9.38 -3.82 34.33
CA SER A 424 -7.94 -3.89 34.60
C SER A 424 -7.65 -4.20 36.06
N MET A 425 -8.39 -3.61 37.00
CA MET A 425 -8.22 -3.88 38.43
C MET A 425 -8.63 -5.28 38.82
N LEU A 426 -9.75 -5.78 38.31
CA LEU A 426 -10.20 -7.14 38.57
C LEU A 426 -9.18 -8.16 38.05
N TYR A 427 -8.62 -7.94 36.86
CA TYR A 427 -7.59 -8.81 36.31
C TYR A 427 -6.35 -8.90 37.21
N LEU A 428 -5.97 -7.78 37.83
CA LEU A 428 -4.85 -7.71 38.76
C LEU A 428 -5.15 -8.36 40.12
N VAL A 429 -6.35 -8.13 40.66
CA VAL A 429 -6.81 -8.76 41.90
C VAL A 429 -6.88 -10.28 41.75
N CYS A 430 -7.21 -10.77 40.56
CA CYS A 430 -7.19 -12.20 40.23
C CYS A 430 -5.79 -12.75 39.92
N ASP A 431 -4.72 -12.01 40.24
CA ASP A 431 -3.32 -12.37 39.96
C ASP A 431 -3.09 -12.84 38.51
N LYS A 432 -3.78 -12.20 37.56
CA LYS A 432 -3.69 -12.50 36.12
C LYS A 432 -4.08 -13.95 35.78
N SER A 433 -4.86 -14.60 36.64
CA SER A 433 -5.25 -16.00 36.47
C SER A 433 -5.99 -16.22 35.14
N GLU A 434 -5.52 -17.19 34.36
CA GLU A 434 -6.20 -17.62 33.14
C GLU A 434 -7.59 -18.21 33.42
N GLN A 435 -7.81 -18.66 34.66
CA GLN A 435 -9.08 -19.22 35.13
C GLN A 435 -10.14 -18.13 35.38
N ALA A 436 -9.76 -16.84 35.38
CA ALA A 436 -10.69 -15.72 35.47
C ALA A 436 -11.40 -15.45 34.13
N ALA A 437 -12.04 -16.47 33.56
CA ALA A 437 -12.57 -16.49 32.19
C ALA A 437 -13.54 -15.32 31.90
N ILE A 438 -14.35 -14.91 32.88
CA ILE A 438 -15.29 -13.80 32.74
C ILE A 438 -14.57 -12.46 32.64
N ILE A 439 -13.57 -12.22 33.49
CA ILE A 439 -12.77 -10.98 33.46
C ILE A 439 -11.98 -10.90 32.16
N ASN A 440 -11.39 -12.03 31.73
CA ASN A 440 -10.70 -12.12 30.44
C ASN A 440 -11.63 -11.85 29.26
N THR A 441 -12.88 -12.34 29.31
CA THR A 441 -13.89 -12.10 28.27
C THR A 441 -14.35 -10.65 28.25
N VAL A 442 -14.51 -10.02 29.41
CA VAL A 442 -14.87 -8.60 29.52
C VAL A 442 -13.74 -7.71 28.99
N LEU A 443 -12.49 -7.95 29.40
CA LEU A 443 -11.33 -7.25 28.86
C LEU A 443 -11.17 -7.46 27.36
N LYS A 444 -11.42 -8.68 26.86
CA LYS A 444 -11.41 -8.98 25.43
C LYS A 444 -12.46 -8.16 24.68
N LYS A 445 -13.70 -8.10 25.17
CA LYS A 445 -14.75 -7.28 24.57
C LYS A 445 -14.39 -5.79 24.53
N TYR A 446 -13.71 -5.27 25.56
CA TYR A 446 -13.20 -3.88 25.52
C TYR A 446 -12.06 -3.66 24.54
N ALA A 447 -11.24 -4.69 24.30
CA ALA A 447 -10.20 -4.70 23.30
C ALA A 447 -10.78 -4.76 21.87
N ASP A 448 -11.87 -5.50 21.69
CA ASP A 448 -12.49 -5.76 20.38
C ASP A 448 -13.60 -4.74 20.02
N GLN A 449 -14.02 -3.85 20.93
CA GLN A 449 -15.11 -2.87 20.73
C GLN A 449 -14.68 -1.54 20.07
N THR A 450 -13.39 -1.33 19.85
CA THR A 450 -12.94 -0.30 18.92
C THR A 450 -13.07 -0.88 17.52
N ASP A 451 -13.97 -0.30 16.72
CA ASP A 451 -14.25 -0.68 15.33
C ASP A 451 -13.00 -1.21 14.62
N GLY A 452 -12.98 -2.53 14.39
CA GLY A 452 -12.24 -3.13 13.30
C GLY A 452 -10.78 -3.55 13.48
N TYR A 453 -10.21 -3.86 14.66
CA TYR A 453 -8.96 -4.65 14.72
C TYR A 453 -8.86 -5.54 15.96
N SER A 454 -8.62 -6.85 15.73
CA SER A 454 -8.58 -7.89 16.77
C SER A 454 -7.30 -7.83 17.63
N PHE A 455 -7.44 -7.87 18.96
CA PHE A 455 -6.32 -8.05 19.87
C PHE A 455 -5.74 -9.48 19.82
N ASP A 456 -4.41 -9.63 19.77
CA ASP A 456 -3.74 -10.91 20.05
C ASP A 456 -3.81 -11.23 21.55
N ARG A 457 -4.42 -12.38 21.86
CA ARG A 457 -4.59 -12.97 23.20
C ARG A 457 -3.27 -13.11 23.99
N ASN A 458 -2.13 -13.24 23.31
CA ASN A 458 -0.82 -13.36 23.94
C ASN A 458 -0.23 -12.03 24.40
N PHE A 459 -0.79 -10.91 23.97
CA PHE A 459 -0.23 -9.57 24.17
C PHE A 459 -0.73 -8.90 25.46
N LEU A 460 -2.04 -8.98 25.76
CA LEU A 460 -2.61 -8.60 27.07
C LEU A 460 -1.87 -9.33 28.21
N LYS A 461 -1.57 -10.61 28.01
CA LYS A 461 -0.77 -11.43 28.95
C LYS A 461 0.67 -10.93 29.15
N ARG A 462 1.30 -10.28 28.15
CA ARG A 462 2.69 -9.81 28.25
C ARG A 462 2.79 -8.38 28.77
N HIS A 463 1.98 -7.45 28.28
CA HIS A 463 2.24 -6.01 28.50
C HIS A 463 1.38 -5.37 29.61
N PHE A 464 0.12 -5.81 29.80
CA PHE A 464 -0.64 -5.45 31.00
C PHE A 464 -0.03 -6.12 32.24
N ALA A 465 0.50 -7.34 32.08
CA ALA A 465 1.17 -8.06 33.16
C ALA A 465 2.50 -7.41 33.60
N VAL A 466 3.32 -6.91 32.68
CA VAL A 466 4.64 -6.33 32.99
C VAL A 466 4.53 -4.92 33.58
N GLY A 467 3.63 -4.07 33.04
CA GLY A 467 3.41 -2.73 33.58
C GLY A 467 2.92 -2.72 35.03
N PHE A 468 2.02 -3.63 35.39
CA PHE A 468 1.51 -3.74 36.75
C PHE A 468 2.33 -4.64 37.68
N SER A 469 3.09 -5.60 37.15
CA SER A 469 4.10 -6.38 37.91
C SER A 469 5.12 -5.45 38.57
N ILE A 470 5.56 -4.41 37.87
CA ILE A 470 6.52 -3.43 38.40
C ILE A 470 5.86 -2.59 39.51
N ILE A 471 4.61 -2.14 39.35
CA ILE A 471 3.92 -1.34 40.38
C ILE A 471 3.77 -2.10 41.71
N PHE A 472 3.48 -3.41 41.67
CA PHE A 472 3.33 -4.22 42.88
C PHE A 472 4.64 -4.82 43.40
N ASN A 473 5.62 -5.15 42.56
CA ASN A 473 6.93 -5.62 43.04
C ASN A 473 7.78 -4.48 43.64
N THR A 474 7.70 -3.26 43.09
CA THR A 474 8.40 -2.10 43.67
C THR A 474 7.76 -1.66 45.00
N ARG A 475 6.44 -1.88 45.18
CA ARG A 475 5.74 -1.61 46.46
C ARG A 475 5.76 -2.75 47.46
N ARG A 476 5.99 -4.00 47.06
CA ARG A 476 6.22 -5.09 48.02
C ARG A 476 7.54 -4.93 48.78
N ALA A 477 8.50 -4.19 48.21
CA ALA A 477 9.71 -3.74 48.89
C ALA A 477 9.49 -2.50 49.79
N GLU A 478 8.45 -1.71 49.54
CA GLU A 478 8.13 -0.48 50.27
C GLU A 478 6.77 -0.57 50.97
N ARG A 479 6.80 -1.21 52.14
CA ARG A 479 5.79 -1.18 53.22
C ARG A 479 4.56 -2.06 53.06
N GLY A 480 4.38 -2.91 54.07
CA GLY A 480 3.17 -3.65 54.32
C GLY A 480 1.97 -2.72 54.47
N PHE A 481 0.99 -2.91 53.59
CA PHE A 481 -0.38 -2.50 53.80
C PHE A 481 -1.25 -3.73 53.61
N TRP A 482 -1.47 -4.43 54.71
CA TRP A 482 -2.73 -5.15 54.91
C TRP A 482 -3.81 -4.11 55.16
N LEU A 483 -4.97 -4.28 54.54
CA LEU A 483 -6.23 -3.85 55.15
C LEU A 483 -7.27 -4.99 54.99
N PRO A 484 -8.26 -5.05 55.91
CA PRO A 484 -9.05 -6.23 56.25
C PRO A 484 -9.88 -6.84 55.12
#